data_AF-A0A857V8R3-F1
#
_entry.id   AF-A0A857V8R3-F1
#
_cell.length_a   1.000
_cell.length_b   1.000
_cell.length_c   1.000
_cell.angle_alpha   90.00
_cell.angle_beta   90.00
_cell.angle_gamma   90.00
#
_symmetry.space_group_name_H-M   'P 1'
#
loop_
_entity.id
_entity.type
_entity.pdbx_description
1 polymer ?
#
loop_
_entity_poly.entity_id
_entity_poly.type
_entity_poly.pdbx_seq_one_letter_code
_entity_poly.pdbx_strand_id
1 'polypeptide(L)'
;MWKQEKPFNPDPVVYQGGSVLMDWYGYCLAVVQHMFGAGWAGSTAADAWNRAEGKHTDRNLPAGVAVPIYFDHWGDYGYGYQNYGHIAVYKDGLFYSSPLSHKPTADVFGSIEEIERKYRAQYIGWAESVGPHRVLSYVIDKASRTTSVTANAREEANTSSGIFQQVDAGATVAMKGYVTNGESVDGNTVWFVTANSGKYMTAEAFSDKGTHDLLDLTPQIQLLATERQAVSQGVRARKAPNTSSDVAQVIDGGSVVDMKGWTHGESIEGNDIWFVSKLNELFLWSGAFTDVGTHDLPEIKQEAPAPSPTDYSKIILDVSNWQSDDVVNVFSRFAGVIVKAGHVGPSNGGDANKHQPKMVQFAKAAGDKLLGLYWLPYFSEGGVAAEAARFIEAQRQVNAPLLFVDLEPEFEGTPEDLKTFRNLVLQGTGKQVLTYGGNTIVQKLGLDHVDWYPNYGTENNYAHGALIHQFTDNGKIDGYGGNLDFSTAKVSIDELKTLGRITTPTPPEEPESPKPSEPDTKPSEPEKPQETPEIKPEQPQKPEGDKPTGFWRWLSGLVVELAKLILGIFKKK
;
A
#
# COMPACT_ATOMS: atom_id res chain seq x y z
N MET A 1 -22.91 15.62 -27.36
CA MET A 1 -22.77 15.34 -28.83
C MET A 1 -24.12 14.95 -29.39
N TRP A 2 -24.42 15.20 -30.66
CA TRP A 2 -25.70 14.79 -31.29
C TRP A 2 -25.58 13.39 -31.91
N LYS A 3 -26.63 12.58 -31.78
CA LYS A 3 -26.73 11.23 -32.36
C LYS A 3 -27.84 11.18 -33.40
N GLN A 4 -27.58 10.52 -34.53
CA GLN A 4 -28.57 10.20 -35.55
C GLN A 4 -29.45 9.04 -35.07
N GLU A 5 -30.76 9.24 -34.96
CA GLU A 5 -31.71 8.19 -34.54
C GLU A 5 -32.36 7.48 -35.72
N LYS A 6 -32.51 8.16 -36.86
CA LYS A 6 -32.98 7.57 -38.12
C LYS A 6 -31.96 7.81 -39.23
N PRO A 7 -31.65 6.80 -40.06
CA PRO A 7 -30.71 6.99 -41.16
C PRO A 7 -31.21 8.07 -42.12
N PHE A 8 -30.29 8.85 -42.66
CA PHE A 8 -30.56 9.87 -43.66
C PHE A 8 -30.20 9.34 -45.05
N ASN A 9 -31.16 9.37 -45.97
CA ASN A 9 -30.97 9.12 -47.38
C ASN A 9 -31.21 10.43 -48.16
N PRO A 10 -30.17 11.05 -48.76
CA PRO A 10 -30.32 12.32 -49.48
C PRO A 10 -31.13 12.22 -50.77
N ASP A 11 -31.27 11.02 -51.35
CA ASP A 11 -32.02 10.79 -52.59
C ASP A 11 -32.96 9.57 -52.44
N PRO A 12 -34.08 9.72 -51.73
CA PRO A 12 -35.03 8.63 -51.56
C PRO A 12 -35.79 8.33 -52.86
N VAL A 13 -35.86 7.05 -53.23
CA VAL A 13 -36.84 6.57 -54.23
C VAL A 13 -38.16 6.34 -53.51
N VAL A 14 -39.24 6.92 -54.01
CA VAL A 14 -40.57 6.72 -53.41
C VAL A 14 -41.54 6.19 -54.43
N TYR A 15 -42.44 5.37 -53.90
CA TYR A 15 -43.43 4.65 -54.67
C TYR A 15 -44.81 5.17 -54.31
N GLN A 16 -45.62 5.46 -55.32
CA GLN A 16 -47.05 5.70 -55.18
C GLN A 16 -47.79 4.65 -56.02
N GLY A 17 -48.63 3.83 -55.37
CA GLY A 17 -49.34 2.75 -56.07
C GLY A 17 -48.43 1.72 -56.75
N GLY A 18 -47.22 1.50 -56.22
CA GLY A 18 -46.24 0.55 -56.77
C GLY A 18 -45.36 1.09 -57.92
N SER A 19 -45.59 2.33 -58.37
CA SER A 19 -44.75 3.01 -59.37
C SER A 19 -43.86 4.06 -58.71
N VAL A 20 -42.65 4.25 -59.22
CA VAL A 20 -41.77 5.34 -58.77
C VAL A 20 -42.45 6.68 -59.04
N LEU A 21 -42.54 7.52 -58.01
CA LEU A 21 -43.02 8.88 -58.14
C LEU A 21 -41.94 9.71 -58.84
N MET A 22 -42.23 10.12 -60.08
CA MET A 22 -41.28 10.83 -60.94
C MET A 22 -41.29 12.35 -60.72
N ASP A 23 -42.22 12.85 -59.90
CA ASP A 23 -42.44 14.27 -59.68
C ASP A 23 -42.71 14.59 -58.21
N TRP A 24 -41.79 15.35 -57.62
CA TRP A 24 -41.79 15.76 -56.22
C TRP A 24 -42.06 17.25 -56.04
N TYR A 25 -42.34 17.95 -57.13
CA TYR A 25 -42.53 19.38 -57.12
C TYR A 25 -43.67 19.74 -56.17
N GLY A 26 -43.38 20.54 -55.13
CA GLY A 26 -44.36 20.95 -54.12
C GLY A 26 -44.58 19.98 -52.95
N TYR A 27 -43.89 18.84 -52.88
CA TYR A 27 -44.08 17.82 -51.83
C TYR A 27 -42.95 17.79 -50.78
N CYS A 28 -42.55 18.96 -50.27
CA CYS A 28 -41.40 19.11 -49.36
C CYS A 28 -41.45 18.20 -48.12
N LEU A 29 -42.60 18.12 -47.45
CA LEU A 29 -42.74 17.26 -46.27
C LEU A 29 -42.59 15.78 -46.60
N ALA A 30 -43.22 15.32 -47.68
CA ALA A 30 -43.12 13.93 -48.11
C ALA A 30 -41.67 13.55 -48.44
N VAL A 31 -40.95 14.42 -49.16
CA VAL A 31 -39.51 14.21 -49.44
C VAL A 31 -38.74 14.00 -48.15
N VAL A 32 -38.87 14.92 -47.19
CA VAL A 32 -38.11 14.83 -45.92
C VAL A 32 -38.53 13.62 -45.08
N GLN A 33 -39.81 13.24 -45.09
CA GLN A 33 -40.27 12.00 -44.46
C GLN A 33 -39.56 10.78 -45.05
N HIS A 34 -39.41 10.72 -46.36
CA HIS A 34 -38.69 9.63 -47.02
C HIS A 34 -37.18 9.69 -46.83
N MET A 35 -36.59 10.88 -46.76
CA MET A 35 -35.17 11.06 -46.45
C MET A 35 -34.80 10.48 -45.09
N PHE A 36 -35.69 10.57 -44.09
CA PHE A 36 -35.48 10.02 -42.74
C PHE A 36 -36.18 8.69 -42.48
N GLY A 37 -36.99 8.16 -43.40
CA GLY A 37 -37.90 7.05 -43.07
C GLY A 37 -38.82 7.39 -41.89
N ALA A 38 -39.29 8.63 -41.81
CA ALA A 38 -40.28 9.08 -40.85
C ALA A 38 -41.69 8.71 -41.31
N GLY A 39 -42.57 8.36 -40.37
CA GLY A 39 -43.98 8.11 -40.66
C GLY A 39 -44.73 9.40 -40.99
N TRP A 40 -46.07 9.34 -41.04
CA TRP A 40 -46.90 10.52 -41.25
C TRP A 40 -46.58 11.63 -40.24
N ALA A 41 -46.19 12.81 -40.73
CA ALA A 41 -45.65 13.91 -39.92
C ALA A 41 -46.56 15.14 -39.85
N GLY A 42 -47.62 15.18 -40.66
CA GLY A 42 -48.56 16.30 -40.74
C GLY A 42 -49.13 16.45 -42.15
N SER A 43 -50.12 17.33 -42.30
CA SER A 43 -50.71 17.65 -43.62
C SER A 43 -49.89 18.67 -44.41
N THR A 44 -49.09 19.50 -43.73
CA THR A 44 -48.22 20.52 -44.32
C THR A 44 -46.90 20.59 -43.53
N ALA A 45 -45.85 21.21 -44.08
CA ALA A 45 -44.60 21.41 -43.35
C ALA A 45 -44.80 22.29 -42.11
N ALA A 46 -45.74 23.25 -42.16
CA ALA A 46 -46.14 24.03 -40.99
C ALA A 46 -46.83 23.17 -39.91
N ASP A 47 -47.70 22.23 -40.28
CA ASP A 47 -48.29 21.25 -39.33
C ASP A 47 -47.21 20.34 -38.74
N ALA A 48 -46.26 19.87 -39.57
CA ALA A 48 -45.13 19.09 -39.10
C ALA A 48 -44.24 19.87 -38.13
N TRP A 49 -43.98 21.16 -38.37
CA TRP A 49 -43.30 22.03 -37.40
C TRP A 49 -44.06 22.13 -36.09
N ASN A 50 -45.39 22.29 -36.13
CA ASN A 50 -46.21 22.37 -34.92
C ASN A 50 -46.11 21.09 -34.08
N ARG A 51 -46.06 19.93 -34.75
CA ARG A 51 -45.93 18.59 -34.13
C ARG A 51 -44.50 18.21 -33.75
N ALA A 52 -43.50 18.98 -34.16
CA ALA A 52 -42.10 18.65 -33.90
C ALA A 52 -41.74 18.77 -32.41
N GLU A 53 -40.77 17.96 -31.97
CA GLU A 53 -40.16 17.99 -30.66
C GLU A 53 -38.73 18.55 -30.75
N GLY A 54 -38.23 19.12 -29.64
CA GLY A 54 -36.87 19.67 -29.59
C GLY A 54 -36.66 20.76 -30.63
N LYS A 55 -37.51 21.79 -30.63
CA LYS A 55 -37.45 22.91 -31.58
C LYS A 55 -36.39 23.92 -31.13
N HIS A 56 -35.59 24.38 -32.07
CA HIS A 56 -34.55 25.38 -31.87
C HIS A 56 -34.76 26.48 -32.90
N THR A 57 -34.87 27.72 -32.45
CA THR A 57 -35.12 28.89 -33.33
C THR A 57 -33.84 29.57 -33.78
N ASP A 58 -32.69 29.12 -33.28
CA ASP A 58 -31.37 29.56 -33.72
C ASP A 58 -30.92 28.89 -35.02
N ARG A 59 -29.71 29.24 -35.45
CA ARG A 59 -29.02 28.71 -36.64
C ARG A 59 -27.84 27.80 -36.27
N ASN A 60 -27.76 27.34 -35.03
CA ASN A 60 -26.71 26.44 -34.55
C ASN A 60 -27.04 24.99 -34.92
N LEU A 61 -26.95 24.70 -36.22
CA LEU A 61 -27.29 23.39 -36.74
C LEU A 61 -26.26 22.34 -36.29
N PRO A 62 -26.69 21.20 -35.70
CA PRO A 62 -25.80 20.11 -35.31
C PRO A 62 -24.90 19.61 -36.45
N ALA A 63 -23.58 19.63 -36.24
CA ALA A 63 -22.62 19.03 -37.15
C ALA A 63 -22.61 17.49 -37.02
N GLY A 64 -22.28 16.78 -38.09
CA GLY A 64 -22.12 15.32 -38.06
C GLY A 64 -23.42 14.52 -38.10
N VAL A 65 -24.58 15.16 -38.02
CA VAL A 65 -25.92 14.54 -38.16
C VAL A 65 -26.77 15.28 -39.20
N ALA A 66 -27.79 14.62 -39.72
CA ALA A 66 -28.76 15.21 -40.62
C ALA A 66 -29.91 15.82 -39.82
N VAL A 67 -30.24 17.08 -40.10
CA VAL A 67 -31.09 17.93 -39.26
C VAL A 67 -32.28 18.43 -40.09
N PRO A 68 -33.53 18.20 -39.68
CA PRO A 68 -34.68 18.80 -40.34
C PRO A 68 -34.77 20.29 -40.00
N ILE A 69 -34.84 21.11 -41.05
CA ILE A 69 -34.95 22.56 -40.96
C ILE A 69 -36.28 23.02 -41.54
N TYR A 70 -36.88 24.02 -40.92
CA TYR A 70 -38.25 24.44 -41.18
C TYR A 70 -38.31 25.91 -41.56
N PHE A 71 -39.30 26.21 -42.41
CA PHE A 71 -39.56 27.54 -42.92
C PHE A 71 -41.06 27.84 -42.88
N ASP A 72 -41.40 29.10 -42.66
CA ASP A 72 -42.72 29.66 -42.88
C ASP A 72 -42.94 29.92 -44.36
N HIS A 73 -44.09 29.52 -44.90
CA HIS A 73 -44.44 29.77 -46.30
C HIS A 73 -45.95 29.84 -46.50
N TRP A 74 -46.42 30.98 -46.99
CA TRP A 74 -47.82 31.23 -47.32
C TRP A 74 -48.02 31.23 -48.83
N GLY A 75 -49.03 30.50 -49.29
CA GLY A 75 -49.35 30.37 -50.70
C GLY A 75 -50.72 29.76 -50.94
N ASP A 76 -51.12 29.66 -52.20
CA ASP A 76 -52.29 28.93 -52.65
C ASP A 76 -51.88 27.91 -53.72
N TYR A 77 -52.08 26.63 -53.42
CA TYR A 77 -51.73 25.50 -54.29
C TYR A 77 -52.97 24.77 -54.84
N GLY A 78 -54.11 25.46 -54.90
CA GLY A 78 -55.38 24.89 -55.37
C GLY A 78 -56.24 24.26 -54.27
N TYR A 79 -55.79 24.36 -53.01
CA TYR A 79 -56.51 23.92 -51.82
C TYR A 79 -56.81 25.08 -50.84
N GLY A 80 -56.65 26.32 -51.31
CA GLY A 80 -56.88 27.55 -50.55
C GLY A 80 -55.59 28.17 -50.02
N TYR A 81 -55.65 29.47 -49.79
CA TYR A 81 -54.56 30.26 -49.26
C TYR A 81 -54.35 29.98 -47.76
N GLN A 82 -53.20 29.40 -47.41
CA GLN A 82 -52.83 29.09 -46.03
C GLN A 82 -51.31 28.96 -45.87
N ASN A 83 -50.86 28.74 -44.63
CA ASN A 83 -49.47 28.42 -44.35
C ASN A 83 -49.20 26.94 -44.65
N TYR A 84 -48.53 26.68 -45.77
CA TYR A 84 -48.06 25.35 -46.12
C TYR A 84 -46.70 25.06 -45.49
N GLY A 85 -45.94 26.09 -45.14
CA GLY A 85 -44.56 25.96 -44.68
C GLY A 85 -43.63 25.38 -45.74
N HIS A 86 -42.36 25.24 -45.39
CA HIS A 86 -41.40 24.46 -46.16
C HIS A 86 -40.46 23.72 -45.21
N ILE A 87 -39.95 22.56 -45.65
CA ILE A 87 -39.01 21.74 -44.86
C ILE A 87 -37.90 21.23 -45.77
N ALA A 88 -36.68 21.23 -45.23
CA ALA A 88 -35.49 20.72 -45.88
C ALA A 88 -34.61 19.97 -44.86
N VAL A 89 -33.53 19.35 -45.31
CA VAL A 89 -32.55 18.68 -44.45
C VAL A 89 -31.20 19.37 -44.58
N TYR A 90 -30.63 19.80 -43.46
CA TYR A 90 -29.24 20.19 -43.38
C TYR A 90 -28.36 18.97 -43.07
N LYS A 91 -27.23 18.85 -43.77
CA LYS A 91 -26.17 17.88 -43.44
C LYS A 91 -24.81 18.44 -43.87
N ASP A 92 -23.95 18.71 -42.89
CA ASP A 92 -22.54 19.08 -43.07
C ASP A 92 -22.29 20.18 -44.13
N GLY A 93 -23.04 21.28 -44.02
CA GLY A 93 -22.91 22.44 -44.92
C GLY A 93 -23.74 22.37 -46.20
N LEU A 94 -24.41 21.25 -46.46
CA LEU A 94 -25.32 21.08 -47.60
C LEU A 94 -26.77 21.04 -47.14
N PHE A 95 -27.67 21.53 -48.00
CA PHE A 95 -29.10 21.57 -47.73
C PHE A 95 -29.89 20.85 -48.82
N TYR A 96 -30.63 19.82 -48.45
CA TYR A 96 -31.39 18.95 -49.34
C TYR A 96 -32.87 19.31 -49.25
N SER A 97 -33.49 19.64 -50.37
CA SER A 97 -34.92 19.99 -50.42
C SER A 97 -35.65 19.37 -51.61
N SER A 98 -36.98 19.39 -51.57
CA SER A 98 -37.82 18.95 -52.70
C SER A 98 -37.52 19.77 -53.96
N PRO A 99 -37.51 19.18 -55.16
CA PRO A 99 -37.02 19.87 -56.33
C PRO A 99 -37.86 21.08 -56.77
N LEU A 100 -37.20 22.05 -57.40
CA LEU A 100 -37.78 23.25 -58.02
C LEU A 100 -38.35 22.99 -59.43
N SER A 101 -38.21 21.78 -59.94
CA SER A 101 -38.69 21.33 -61.25
C SER A 101 -39.21 19.89 -61.16
N HIS A 102 -39.99 19.44 -62.15
CA HIS A 102 -40.49 18.07 -62.22
C HIS A 102 -39.35 17.05 -62.40
N LYS A 103 -38.88 16.47 -61.29
CA LYS A 103 -37.84 15.42 -61.27
C LYS A 103 -37.94 14.53 -60.02
N PRO A 104 -37.37 13.30 -60.05
CA PRO A 104 -37.42 12.33 -58.94
C PRO A 104 -36.37 12.53 -57.82
N THR A 105 -35.51 13.56 -57.87
CA THR A 105 -34.38 13.74 -56.94
C THR A 105 -34.43 15.06 -56.23
N ALA A 106 -33.76 15.14 -55.07
CA ALA A 106 -33.68 16.37 -54.29
C ALA A 106 -32.85 17.44 -55.02
N ASP A 107 -33.11 18.71 -54.70
CA ASP A 107 -32.19 19.81 -54.98
C ASP A 107 -31.24 20.01 -53.78
N VAL A 108 -29.99 20.32 -54.09
CA VAL A 108 -28.95 20.60 -53.10
C VAL A 108 -28.58 22.08 -53.18
N PHE A 109 -28.62 22.76 -52.04
CA PHE A 109 -28.33 24.18 -51.91
C PHE A 109 -27.14 24.41 -50.99
N GLY A 110 -26.50 25.57 -51.13
CA GLY A 110 -25.33 25.95 -50.34
C GLY A 110 -25.65 26.72 -49.06
N SER A 111 -26.86 27.26 -48.91
CA SER A 111 -27.24 28.04 -47.73
C SER A 111 -28.75 28.09 -47.47
N ILE A 112 -29.13 28.48 -46.25
CA ILE A 112 -30.52 28.74 -45.86
C ILE A 112 -31.11 29.87 -46.71
N GLU A 113 -30.34 30.95 -46.94
CA GLU A 113 -30.76 32.13 -47.69
C GLU A 113 -31.08 31.78 -49.15
N GLU A 114 -30.36 30.82 -49.72
CA GLU A 114 -30.67 30.31 -51.05
C GLU A 114 -32.05 29.61 -51.08
N ILE A 115 -32.35 28.79 -50.07
CA ILE A 115 -33.67 28.14 -49.95
C ILE A 115 -34.77 29.19 -49.76
N GLU A 116 -34.58 30.15 -48.85
CA GLU A 116 -35.56 31.22 -48.58
C GLU A 116 -35.94 31.95 -49.88
N ARG A 117 -34.93 32.32 -50.68
CA ARG A 117 -35.13 32.99 -51.98
C ARG A 117 -35.82 32.11 -53.02
N LYS A 118 -35.43 30.84 -53.12
CA LYS A 118 -35.93 29.93 -54.18
C LYS A 118 -37.37 29.48 -53.93
N TYR A 119 -37.72 29.18 -52.68
CA TYR A 119 -39.06 28.73 -52.30
C TYR A 119 -39.97 29.85 -51.80
N ARG A 120 -39.47 31.09 -51.73
CA ARG A 120 -40.20 32.24 -51.14
C ARG A 120 -40.70 31.91 -49.73
N ALA A 121 -39.80 31.35 -48.92
CA ALA A 121 -40.06 30.89 -47.57
C ALA A 121 -39.12 31.62 -46.59
N GLN A 122 -39.44 31.61 -45.31
CA GLN A 122 -38.63 32.24 -44.26
C GLN A 122 -38.22 31.22 -43.21
N TYR A 123 -36.94 31.07 -42.90
CA TYR A 123 -36.46 30.11 -41.92
C TYR A 123 -37.02 30.41 -40.54
N ILE A 124 -37.60 29.40 -39.88
CA ILE A 124 -38.19 29.52 -38.54
C ILE A 124 -37.46 28.70 -37.47
N GLY A 125 -36.59 27.78 -37.88
CA GLY A 125 -35.82 26.98 -36.96
C GLY A 125 -35.52 25.58 -37.47
N TRP A 126 -34.92 24.78 -36.60
CA TRP A 126 -34.66 23.37 -36.80
C TRP A 126 -35.26 22.56 -35.66
N ALA A 127 -35.46 21.26 -35.86
CA ALA A 127 -36.01 20.40 -34.82
C ALA A 127 -35.25 19.08 -34.70
N GLU A 128 -35.41 18.41 -33.56
CA GLU A 128 -34.86 17.08 -33.33
C GLU A 128 -35.70 15.96 -34.00
N SER A 129 -36.84 16.32 -34.56
CA SER A 129 -37.83 15.41 -35.14
C SER A 129 -38.40 15.92 -36.46
N VAL A 130 -38.96 15.01 -37.26
CA VAL A 130 -39.83 15.33 -38.41
C VAL A 130 -41.28 15.10 -37.98
N GLY A 131 -41.98 16.17 -37.63
CA GLY A 131 -43.27 16.03 -36.92
C GLY A 131 -43.06 15.25 -35.62
N PRO A 132 -43.91 14.27 -35.27
CA PRO A 132 -43.76 13.49 -34.04
C PRO A 132 -42.61 12.45 -34.09
N HIS A 133 -41.89 12.32 -35.21
CA HIS A 133 -40.88 11.27 -35.40
C HIS A 133 -39.49 11.80 -35.08
N ARG A 134 -38.93 11.47 -33.91
CA ARG A 134 -37.55 11.85 -33.56
C ARG A 134 -36.55 11.27 -34.58
N VAL A 135 -35.67 12.14 -35.09
CA VAL A 135 -34.64 11.80 -36.09
C VAL A 135 -33.22 12.00 -35.56
N LEU A 136 -33.05 12.82 -34.53
CA LEU A 136 -31.79 13.02 -33.84
C LEU A 136 -32.02 13.26 -32.33
N SER A 137 -31.02 12.97 -31.51
CA SER A 137 -31.09 13.12 -30.05
C SER A 137 -29.83 13.78 -29.50
N TYR A 138 -29.99 14.58 -28.44
CA TYR A 138 -28.87 15.14 -27.70
C TYR A 138 -28.34 14.12 -26.70
N VAL A 139 -27.07 13.73 -26.81
CA VAL A 139 -26.40 12.92 -25.80
C VAL A 139 -25.90 13.86 -24.70
N ILE A 140 -26.51 13.74 -23.50
CA ILE A 140 -26.03 14.40 -22.28
C ILE A 140 -24.63 13.87 -21.98
N ASP A 141 -23.64 14.74 -22.07
CA ASP A 141 -22.23 14.39 -21.91
C ASP A 141 -21.84 14.34 -20.43
N LYS A 142 -22.02 13.18 -19.81
CA LYS A 142 -21.48 12.92 -18.46
C LYS A 142 -19.95 12.91 -18.44
N ALA A 143 -19.28 12.78 -19.59
CA ALA A 143 -17.83 12.64 -19.67
C ALA A 143 -17.08 13.98 -19.81
N SER A 144 -17.77 15.12 -19.69
CA SER A 144 -17.13 16.44 -19.73
C SER A 144 -16.56 16.85 -18.37
N ARG A 145 -15.45 17.61 -18.38
CA ARG A 145 -14.83 18.21 -17.19
C ARG A 145 -14.59 19.70 -17.38
N THR A 146 -14.77 20.49 -16.33
CA THR A 146 -14.47 21.93 -16.34
C THR A 146 -13.09 22.20 -15.75
N THR A 147 -12.25 22.91 -16.49
CA THR A 147 -10.91 23.30 -16.04
C THR A 147 -11.00 24.26 -14.85
N SER A 148 -10.26 23.99 -13.78
CA SER A 148 -10.17 24.88 -12.59
C SER A 148 -9.05 25.93 -12.75
N VAL A 149 -8.06 25.62 -13.58
CA VAL A 149 -6.92 26.46 -13.94
C VAL A 149 -6.68 26.36 -15.45
N THR A 150 -5.82 27.23 -15.99
CA THR A 150 -5.38 27.07 -17.37
C THR A 150 -4.66 25.73 -17.54
N ALA A 151 -5.15 24.91 -18.46
CA ALA A 151 -4.77 23.51 -18.59
C ALA A 151 -4.08 23.25 -19.93
N ASN A 152 -3.02 22.43 -19.92
CA ASN A 152 -2.28 22.07 -21.12
C ASN A 152 -2.72 20.69 -21.61
N ALA A 153 -3.26 20.61 -22.82
CA ALA A 153 -3.43 19.38 -23.58
C ALA A 153 -2.10 19.02 -24.24
N ARG A 154 -1.62 17.80 -23.99
CA ARG A 154 -0.28 17.37 -24.33
C ARG A 154 -0.25 16.11 -25.19
N GLU A 155 0.86 15.94 -25.90
CA GLU A 155 1.11 14.78 -26.76
C GLU A 155 1.19 13.47 -25.97
N GLU A 156 1.81 13.50 -24.79
CA GLU A 156 1.94 12.35 -23.89
C GLU A 156 1.44 12.72 -22.48
N ALA A 157 1.14 11.72 -21.65
CA ALA A 157 0.68 11.89 -20.26
C ALA A 157 1.81 12.30 -19.30
N ASN A 158 2.58 13.33 -19.66
CA ASN A 158 3.64 13.92 -18.84
C ASN A 158 3.83 15.40 -19.16
N THR A 159 4.35 16.16 -18.20
CA THR A 159 4.57 17.61 -18.22
C THR A 159 5.74 18.04 -19.12
N SER A 160 6.65 17.12 -19.45
CA SER A 160 7.78 17.37 -20.35
C SER A 160 7.41 17.31 -21.83
N SER A 161 6.28 16.69 -22.17
CA SER A 161 5.84 16.51 -23.56
C SER A 161 5.27 17.80 -24.17
N GLY A 162 5.30 17.86 -25.49
CA GLY A 162 4.82 19.01 -26.28
C GLY A 162 3.37 19.37 -25.95
N ILE A 163 3.11 20.68 -25.87
CA ILE A 163 1.76 21.22 -25.66
C ILE A 163 1.08 21.29 -27.02
N PHE A 164 -0.01 20.54 -27.19
CA PHE A 164 -0.87 20.58 -28.37
C PHE A 164 -1.80 21.80 -28.34
N GLN A 165 -2.40 22.06 -27.17
CA GLN A 165 -3.34 23.17 -26.97
C GLN A 165 -3.34 23.60 -25.51
N GLN A 166 -3.44 24.92 -25.28
CA GLN A 166 -3.73 25.48 -23.97
C GLN A 166 -5.22 25.81 -23.88
N VAL A 167 -5.84 25.45 -22.76
CA VAL A 167 -7.27 25.61 -22.50
C VAL A 167 -7.44 26.50 -21.27
N ASP A 168 -8.20 27.58 -21.42
CA ASP A 168 -8.40 28.55 -20.34
C ASP A 168 -9.16 27.95 -19.15
N ALA A 169 -8.97 28.56 -17.97
CA ALA A 169 -9.74 28.20 -16.77
C ALA A 169 -11.24 28.44 -16.98
N GLY A 170 -12.08 27.54 -16.47
CA GLY A 170 -13.54 27.59 -16.61
C GLY A 170 -14.08 27.01 -17.92
N ALA A 171 -13.23 26.53 -18.82
CA ALA A 171 -13.64 25.88 -20.05
C ALA A 171 -14.12 24.44 -19.79
N THR A 172 -15.16 24.04 -20.49
CA THR A 172 -15.65 22.65 -20.48
C THR A 172 -14.96 21.85 -21.59
N VAL A 173 -14.35 20.73 -21.23
CA VAL A 173 -13.62 19.83 -22.12
C VAL A 173 -14.26 18.45 -22.07
N ALA A 174 -14.67 17.94 -23.22
CA ALA A 174 -15.19 16.57 -23.33
C ALA A 174 -14.05 15.55 -23.24
N MET A 175 -14.23 14.50 -22.43
CA MET A 175 -13.27 13.41 -22.27
C MET A 175 -13.77 12.14 -22.94
N LYS A 176 -12.86 11.34 -23.50
CA LYS A 176 -13.15 9.95 -23.94
C LYS A 176 -12.76 8.90 -22.89
N GLY A 177 -11.95 9.28 -21.90
CA GLY A 177 -11.46 8.37 -20.88
C GLY A 177 -10.34 8.99 -20.05
N TYR A 178 -9.62 8.15 -19.31
CA TYR A 178 -8.47 8.53 -18.49
C TYR A 178 -7.36 7.49 -18.58
N VAL A 179 -6.15 7.86 -18.16
CA VAL A 179 -5.04 6.93 -17.90
C VAL A 179 -4.55 7.13 -16.47
N THR A 180 -4.07 6.08 -15.83
CA THR A 180 -3.60 6.08 -14.43
C THR A 180 -2.09 5.98 -14.28
N ASN A 181 -1.38 5.75 -15.38
CA ASN A 181 0.07 5.58 -15.44
C ASN A 181 0.81 6.81 -15.99
N GLY A 182 0.19 7.99 -15.92
CA GLY A 182 0.85 9.25 -16.31
C GLY A 182 1.85 9.73 -15.26
N GLU A 183 2.65 10.74 -15.62
CA GLU A 183 3.54 11.42 -14.67
C GLU A 183 2.72 11.97 -13.50
N SER A 184 3.24 11.80 -12.28
CA SER A 184 2.60 12.34 -11.07
C SER A 184 2.66 13.87 -11.07
N VAL A 185 1.49 14.50 -11.01
CA VAL A 185 1.33 15.95 -10.77
C VAL A 185 0.65 16.10 -9.41
N ASP A 186 1.31 16.74 -8.46
CA ASP A 186 0.84 16.90 -7.07
C ASP A 186 0.41 15.57 -6.40
N GLY A 187 1.12 14.47 -6.70
CA GLY A 187 0.83 13.15 -6.17
C GLY A 187 -0.24 12.36 -6.94
N ASN A 188 -0.90 12.98 -7.93
CA ASN A 188 -1.92 12.34 -8.76
C ASN A 188 -1.34 11.90 -10.12
N THR A 189 -1.43 10.62 -10.44
CA THR A 189 -0.95 10.04 -11.71
C THR A 189 -2.04 9.96 -12.79
N VAL A 190 -3.25 10.43 -12.49
CA VAL A 190 -4.37 10.40 -13.43
C VAL A 190 -4.27 11.53 -14.45
N TRP A 191 -4.34 11.15 -15.72
CA TRP A 191 -4.46 12.09 -16.84
C TRP A 191 -5.73 11.79 -17.62
N PHE A 192 -6.57 12.80 -17.85
CA PHE A 192 -7.75 12.68 -18.71
C PHE A 192 -7.33 12.71 -20.17
N VAL A 193 -8.06 11.95 -20.99
CA VAL A 193 -7.87 11.90 -22.44
C VAL A 193 -9.02 12.62 -23.11
N THR A 194 -8.71 13.73 -23.79
CA THR A 194 -9.70 14.56 -24.48
C THR A 194 -10.41 13.78 -25.60
N ALA A 195 -11.71 13.97 -25.75
CA ALA A 195 -12.53 13.26 -26.72
C ALA A 195 -12.19 13.64 -28.17
N ASN A 196 -11.93 14.93 -28.41
CA ASN A 196 -11.78 15.47 -29.77
C ASN A 196 -10.38 15.27 -30.35
N SER A 197 -9.33 15.43 -29.54
CA SER A 197 -7.94 15.36 -30.02
C SER A 197 -7.18 14.14 -29.50
N GLY A 198 -7.73 13.42 -28.53
CA GLY A 198 -7.06 12.28 -27.91
C GLY A 198 -5.83 12.65 -27.08
N LYS A 199 -5.64 13.94 -26.79
CA LYS A 199 -4.50 14.48 -26.03
C LYS A 199 -4.74 14.37 -24.53
N TYR A 200 -3.64 14.39 -23.79
CA TYR A 200 -3.62 14.16 -22.35
C TYR A 200 -3.62 15.48 -21.57
N MET A 201 -4.44 15.56 -20.53
CA MET A 201 -4.49 16.68 -19.60
C MET A 201 -4.48 16.13 -18.17
N THR A 202 -3.61 16.65 -17.30
CA THR A 202 -3.57 16.21 -15.89
C THR A 202 -4.93 16.43 -15.22
N ALA A 203 -5.40 15.44 -14.45
CA ALA A 203 -6.66 15.56 -13.71
C ALA A 203 -6.63 16.73 -12.70
N GLU A 204 -5.44 17.11 -12.22
CA GLU A 204 -5.26 18.23 -11.30
C GLU A 204 -5.71 19.58 -11.88
N ALA A 205 -5.78 19.71 -13.22
CA ALA A 205 -6.21 20.95 -13.86
C ALA A 205 -7.74 21.14 -13.88
N PHE A 206 -8.52 20.21 -13.32
CA PHE A 206 -9.97 20.20 -13.39
C PHE A 206 -10.62 20.29 -12.00
N SER A 207 -11.84 20.84 -11.95
CA SER A 207 -12.64 20.91 -10.73
C SER A 207 -13.13 19.54 -10.27
N ASP A 208 -13.46 18.66 -11.23
CA ASP A 208 -13.75 17.25 -10.99
C ASP A 208 -12.56 16.41 -11.45
N LYS A 209 -11.88 15.80 -10.47
CA LYS A 209 -10.69 14.96 -10.66
C LYS A 209 -11.03 13.47 -10.69
N GLY A 210 -12.30 13.11 -10.46
CA GLY A 210 -12.77 11.73 -10.38
C GLY A 210 -12.81 11.05 -11.74
N THR A 211 -12.78 9.71 -11.72
CA THR A 211 -12.82 8.84 -12.91
C THR A 211 -14.15 8.11 -13.08
N HIS A 212 -15.13 8.39 -12.22
CA HIS A 212 -16.32 7.57 -11.98
C HIS A 212 -17.26 7.35 -13.18
N ASP A 213 -17.15 8.16 -14.21
CA ASP A 213 -17.99 8.17 -15.43
C ASP A 213 -17.15 8.14 -16.72
N LEU A 214 -15.84 7.90 -16.59
CA LEU A 214 -14.90 7.83 -17.71
C LEU A 214 -14.42 6.39 -17.92
N LEU A 215 -14.09 6.05 -19.17
CA LEU A 215 -13.48 4.77 -19.49
C LEU A 215 -11.99 4.80 -19.10
N ASP A 216 -11.50 3.73 -18.46
CA ASP A 216 -10.06 3.54 -18.25
C ASP A 216 -9.40 3.15 -19.58
N LEU A 217 -8.53 4.03 -20.07
CA LEU A 217 -7.74 3.87 -21.29
C LEU A 217 -6.26 3.61 -20.97
N THR A 218 -5.92 3.38 -19.70
CA THR A 218 -4.56 3.00 -19.30
C THR A 218 -4.15 1.80 -20.15
N PRO A 219 -3.07 1.89 -20.95
CA PRO A 219 -2.61 0.76 -21.74
C PRO A 219 -2.41 -0.44 -20.82
N GLN A 220 -3.24 -1.46 -21.01
CA GLN A 220 -3.11 -2.71 -20.29
C GLN A 220 -1.92 -3.42 -20.91
N ILE A 221 -0.83 -3.56 -20.14
CA ILE A 221 0.28 -4.40 -20.56
C ILE A 221 -0.30 -5.81 -20.66
N GLN A 222 -0.34 -6.34 -21.88
CA GLN A 222 -0.76 -7.70 -22.11
C GLN A 222 0.39 -8.63 -21.71
N LEU A 223 0.45 -8.94 -20.42
CA LEU A 223 1.43 -9.84 -19.85
C LEU A 223 1.21 -11.24 -20.40
N LEU A 224 2.32 -11.94 -20.68
CA LEU A 224 2.27 -13.39 -20.86
C LEU A 224 1.83 -14.05 -19.53
N ALA A 225 1.30 -15.27 -19.61
CA ALA A 225 0.84 -16.02 -18.43
C ALA A 225 1.93 -16.16 -17.34
N THR A 226 3.20 -16.21 -17.75
CA THR A 226 4.35 -16.32 -16.84
C THR A 226 4.93 -14.97 -16.39
N GLU A 227 4.44 -13.86 -16.90
CA GLU A 227 4.96 -12.53 -16.58
C GLU A 227 4.20 -11.88 -15.42
N ARG A 228 4.90 -11.08 -14.60
CA ARG A 228 4.32 -10.24 -13.56
C ARG A 228 4.91 -8.84 -13.61
N GLN A 229 4.07 -7.83 -13.38
CA GLN A 229 4.52 -6.44 -13.31
C GLN A 229 4.75 -6.01 -11.86
N ALA A 230 5.93 -5.48 -11.56
CA ALA A 230 6.24 -4.95 -10.24
C ALA A 230 5.38 -3.72 -9.93
N VAL A 231 4.93 -3.58 -8.67
CA VAL A 231 4.22 -2.38 -8.22
C VAL A 231 5.15 -1.15 -8.23
N SER A 232 4.64 0.06 -8.00
CA SER A 232 5.41 1.31 -8.10
C SER A 232 6.67 1.36 -7.21
N GLN A 233 6.70 0.60 -6.12
CA GLN A 233 7.86 0.52 -5.21
C GLN A 233 8.98 -0.42 -5.70
N GLY A 234 8.76 -1.16 -6.79
CA GLY A 234 9.70 -2.16 -7.29
C GLY A 234 9.78 -3.41 -6.41
N VAL A 235 10.77 -4.26 -6.68
CA VAL A 235 11.00 -5.49 -5.92
C VAL A 235 12.49 -5.79 -5.72
N ARG A 236 12.83 -6.32 -4.55
CA ARG A 236 14.19 -6.79 -4.22
C ARG A 236 14.28 -8.28 -4.49
N ALA A 237 15.02 -8.66 -5.54
CA ALA A 237 15.27 -10.04 -5.90
C ALA A 237 16.43 -10.62 -5.06
N ARG A 238 16.23 -11.79 -4.48
CA ARG A 238 17.08 -12.36 -3.43
C ARG A 238 17.59 -13.75 -3.79
N LYS A 239 18.68 -14.18 -3.15
CA LYS A 239 19.27 -15.51 -3.37
C LYS A 239 18.48 -16.66 -2.73
N ALA A 240 17.64 -16.36 -1.74
CA ALA A 240 16.72 -17.28 -1.09
C ALA A 240 15.38 -16.55 -0.84
N PRO A 241 14.25 -17.28 -0.72
CA PRO A 241 12.92 -16.69 -0.57
C PRO A 241 12.68 -16.20 0.87
N ASN A 242 13.55 -15.32 1.37
CA ASN A 242 13.43 -14.65 2.65
C ASN A 242 14.16 -13.30 2.63
N THR A 243 13.73 -12.37 3.48
CA THR A 243 14.21 -10.99 3.55
C THR A 243 15.61 -10.85 4.15
N SER A 244 16.11 -11.88 4.84
CA SER A 244 17.49 -11.94 5.35
C SER A 244 18.52 -12.29 4.27
N SER A 245 18.07 -12.91 3.18
CA SER A 245 18.93 -13.26 2.06
C SER A 245 19.43 -12.02 1.33
N ASP A 246 20.70 -12.05 0.91
CA ASP A 246 21.32 -11.01 0.09
C ASP A 246 20.38 -10.58 -1.05
N VAL A 247 20.19 -9.27 -1.17
CA VAL A 247 19.57 -8.67 -2.35
C VAL A 247 20.59 -8.75 -3.49
N ALA A 248 20.32 -9.61 -4.46
CA ALA A 248 21.18 -9.78 -5.63
C ALA A 248 20.84 -8.78 -6.74
N GLN A 249 19.59 -8.31 -6.80
CA GLN A 249 19.12 -7.33 -7.78
C GLN A 249 17.95 -6.52 -7.22
N VAL A 250 17.86 -5.24 -7.60
CA VAL A 250 16.68 -4.40 -7.40
C VAL A 250 16.02 -4.19 -8.77
N ILE A 251 14.71 -4.42 -8.83
CA ILE A 251 13.89 -4.24 -10.03
C ILE A 251 13.01 -3.02 -9.81
N ASP A 252 13.05 -2.07 -10.74
CA ASP A 252 12.30 -0.82 -10.65
C ASP A 252 10.80 -1.03 -10.79
N GLY A 253 10.01 -0.16 -10.16
CA GLY A 253 8.56 -0.23 -10.22
C GLY A 253 8.02 -0.10 -11.64
N GLY A 254 6.97 -0.88 -11.94
CA GLY A 254 6.37 -0.96 -13.27
C GLY A 254 7.11 -1.89 -14.25
N SER A 255 8.29 -2.41 -13.89
CA SER A 255 9.01 -3.39 -14.71
C SER A 255 8.26 -4.72 -14.80
N VAL A 256 8.36 -5.37 -15.95
CA VAL A 256 7.81 -6.72 -16.18
C VAL A 256 8.90 -7.76 -15.98
N VAL A 257 8.59 -8.83 -15.24
CA VAL A 257 9.50 -9.93 -14.93
C VAL A 257 8.86 -11.24 -15.38
N ASP A 258 9.56 -12.00 -16.23
CA ASP A 258 9.16 -13.35 -16.61
C ASP A 258 9.54 -14.35 -15.51
N MET A 259 8.56 -15.12 -15.05
CA MET A 259 8.69 -16.03 -13.92
C MET A 259 8.90 -17.47 -14.41
N LYS A 260 9.81 -18.18 -13.74
CA LYS A 260 10.01 -19.62 -13.89
C LYS A 260 8.89 -20.40 -13.19
N GLY A 261 8.42 -19.88 -12.06
CA GLY A 261 7.46 -20.53 -11.18
C GLY A 261 7.34 -19.78 -9.85
N TRP A 262 6.80 -20.45 -8.83
CA TRP A 262 6.64 -19.90 -7.48
C TRP A 262 7.06 -20.91 -6.41
N THR A 263 7.31 -20.45 -5.19
CA THR A 263 7.68 -21.30 -4.05
C THR A 263 7.21 -20.67 -2.73
N HIS A 264 7.17 -21.48 -1.67
CA HIS A 264 6.94 -20.99 -0.32
C HIS A 264 8.26 -20.47 0.30
N GLY A 265 8.17 -19.37 1.05
CA GLY A 265 9.30 -18.72 1.71
C GLY A 265 8.91 -18.05 3.02
N GLU A 266 9.67 -17.03 3.42
CA GLU A 266 9.31 -16.19 4.57
C GLU A 266 7.96 -15.51 4.32
N SER A 267 7.07 -15.58 5.32
CA SER A 267 5.80 -14.88 5.29
C SER A 267 6.00 -13.40 5.62
N ILE A 268 5.72 -12.54 4.64
CA ILE A 268 5.70 -11.08 4.82
C ILE A 268 4.23 -10.67 4.81
N GLU A 269 3.76 -10.08 5.92
CA GLU A 269 2.37 -9.63 6.07
C GLU A 269 1.32 -10.73 5.78
N GLY A 270 1.63 -11.98 6.14
CA GLY A 270 0.75 -13.12 5.92
C GLY A 270 0.82 -13.72 4.52
N ASN A 271 1.71 -13.24 3.65
CA ASN A 271 1.97 -13.77 2.31
C ASN A 271 3.35 -14.44 2.26
N ASP A 272 3.37 -15.76 2.18
CA ASP A 272 4.56 -16.61 2.10
C ASP A 272 4.95 -17.01 0.67
N ILE A 273 4.30 -16.43 -0.34
CA ILE A 273 4.55 -16.75 -1.74
C ILE A 273 5.71 -15.90 -2.28
N TRP A 274 6.69 -16.60 -2.88
CA TRP A 274 7.81 -16.00 -3.59
C TRP A 274 7.85 -16.50 -5.02
N PHE A 275 7.91 -15.60 -5.99
CA PHE A 275 8.17 -15.93 -7.38
C PHE A 275 9.64 -16.22 -7.62
N VAL A 276 9.92 -17.09 -8.60
CA VAL A 276 11.27 -17.41 -9.04
C VAL A 276 11.47 -16.82 -10.42
N SER A 277 12.43 -15.91 -10.59
CA SER A 277 12.70 -15.32 -11.91
C SER A 277 13.19 -16.38 -12.89
N LYS A 278 12.70 -16.32 -14.13
CA LYS A 278 13.19 -17.18 -15.22
C LYS A 278 14.59 -16.81 -15.70
N LEU A 279 14.97 -15.54 -15.54
CA LEU A 279 16.24 -15.04 -16.07
C LEU A 279 17.44 -15.50 -15.22
N ASN A 280 17.29 -15.46 -13.90
CA ASN A 280 18.40 -15.65 -12.96
C ASN A 280 18.05 -16.49 -11.73
N GLU A 281 16.83 -17.04 -11.67
CA GLU A 281 16.35 -17.90 -10.58
C GLU A 281 16.36 -17.26 -9.19
N LEU A 282 16.44 -15.92 -9.13
CA LEU A 282 16.30 -15.18 -7.88
C LEU A 282 14.84 -15.21 -7.40
N PHE A 283 14.69 -15.08 -6.08
CA PHE A 283 13.40 -15.08 -5.40
C PHE A 283 12.88 -13.67 -5.22
N LEU A 284 11.63 -13.44 -5.61
CA LEU A 284 10.95 -12.15 -5.55
C LEU A 284 9.65 -12.33 -4.81
N TRP A 285 9.47 -11.63 -3.69
CA TRP A 285 8.25 -11.74 -2.90
C TRP A 285 7.03 -11.32 -3.73
N SER A 286 5.98 -12.14 -3.76
CA SER A 286 4.84 -11.95 -4.68
C SER A 286 4.04 -10.69 -4.37
N GLY A 287 4.02 -10.23 -3.11
CA GLY A 287 3.31 -9.01 -2.71
C GLY A 287 3.89 -7.72 -3.30
N ALA A 288 5.05 -7.77 -3.96
CA ALA A 288 5.62 -6.66 -4.71
C ALA A 288 5.17 -6.60 -6.18
N PHE A 289 4.15 -7.37 -6.57
CA PHE A 289 3.61 -7.41 -7.93
C PHE A 289 2.11 -7.08 -7.96
N THR A 290 1.64 -6.58 -9.10
CA THR A 290 0.22 -6.29 -9.33
C THR A 290 -0.65 -7.54 -9.34
N ASP A 291 -0.09 -8.67 -9.76
CA ASP A 291 -0.67 -10.00 -9.63
C ASP A 291 0.17 -10.84 -8.65
N VAL A 292 -0.38 -11.05 -7.45
CA VAL A 292 0.26 -11.82 -6.37
C VAL A 292 0.00 -13.32 -6.49
N GLY A 293 -0.87 -13.73 -7.42
CA GLY A 293 -1.38 -15.09 -7.54
C GLY A 293 -0.46 -16.04 -8.32
N THR A 294 -0.61 -17.32 -8.01
CA THR A 294 0.17 -18.43 -8.58
C THR A 294 -0.50 -19.12 -9.76
N HIS A 295 -1.64 -18.59 -10.22
CA HIS A 295 -2.64 -19.29 -11.04
C HIS A 295 -2.17 -19.75 -12.44
N ASP A 296 -0.99 -19.33 -12.89
CA ASP A 296 -0.38 -19.71 -14.17
C ASP A 296 1.09 -20.15 -14.05
N LEU A 297 1.56 -20.36 -12.82
CA LEU A 297 2.96 -20.65 -12.51
C LEU A 297 3.09 -22.04 -11.85
N PRO A 298 4.05 -22.87 -12.27
CA PRO A 298 4.33 -24.12 -11.57
C PRO A 298 4.96 -23.84 -10.20
N GLU A 299 4.60 -24.65 -9.21
CA GLU A 299 5.31 -24.66 -7.93
C GLU A 299 6.71 -25.27 -8.14
N ILE A 300 7.73 -24.52 -7.78
CA ILE A 300 9.12 -24.95 -7.69
C ILE A 300 9.36 -25.35 -6.24
N LYS A 301 9.35 -26.67 -6.02
CA LYS A 301 9.77 -27.23 -4.74
C LYS A 301 11.24 -26.89 -4.55
N GLN A 302 11.54 -26.16 -3.48
CA GLN A 302 12.91 -26.03 -3.01
C GLN A 302 13.42 -27.45 -2.78
N GLU A 303 14.51 -27.85 -3.46
CA GLU A 303 15.27 -28.99 -2.99
C GLU A 303 15.78 -28.60 -1.61
N ALA A 304 15.12 -29.11 -0.57
CA ALA A 304 15.64 -29.02 0.78
C ALA A 304 17.08 -29.55 0.68
N PRO A 305 18.10 -28.77 1.05
CA PRO A 305 19.46 -29.28 1.06
C PRO A 305 19.41 -30.58 1.87
N ALA A 306 19.86 -31.68 1.26
CA ALA A 306 19.93 -32.95 1.95
C ALA A 306 20.60 -32.70 3.30
N PRO A 307 19.96 -33.04 4.44
CA PRO A 307 20.45 -32.61 5.73
C PRO A 307 21.85 -33.18 5.91
N SER A 308 22.85 -32.31 5.87
CA SER A 308 24.10 -32.58 6.57
C SER A 308 23.71 -32.91 8.01
N PRO A 309 24.31 -33.95 8.63
CA PRO A 309 23.98 -34.29 10.02
C PRO A 309 24.03 -33.03 10.87
N THR A 310 22.90 -32.66 11.49
CA THR A 310 22.82 -31.47 12.34
C THR A 310 23.85 -31.61 13.44
N ASP A 311 24.80 -30.67 13.47
CA ASP A 311 25.82 -30.61 14.51
C ASP A 311 25.21 -29.98 15.76
N TYR A 312 24.51 -30.80 16.56
CA TYR A 312 23.82 -30.36 17.76
C TYR A 312 24.73 -29.64 18.76
N SER A 313 26.05 -29.87 18.70
CA SER A 313 27.02 -29.19 19.59
C SER A 313 27.08 -27.67 19.37
N LYS A 314 26.46 -27.16 18.29
CA LYS A 314 26.30 -25.74 17.97
C LYS A 314 24.87 -25.23 18.13
N ILE A 315 23.92 -26.12 18.47
CA ILE A 315 22.51 -25.79 18.61
C ILE A 315 22.19 -25.51 20.08
N ILE A 316 21.44 -24.43 20.33
CA ILE A 316 20.80 -24.15 21.61
C ILE A 316 19.39 -24.76 21.55
N LEU A 317 19.06 -25.55 22.55
CA LEU A 317 17.73 -26.12 22.74
C LEU A 317 16.96 -25.28 23.74
N ASP A 318 15.69 -24.99 23.49
CA ASP A 318 14.78 -24.53 24.53
C ASP A 318 13.66 -25.55 24.82
N VAL A 319 13.27 -25.64 26.10
CA VAL A 319 12.32 -26.64 26.59
C VAL A 319 11.38 -26.09 27.66
N SER A 320 10.22 -26.73 27.78
CA SER A 320 9.16 -26.44 28.73
C SER A 320 8.47 -27.75 29.16
N ASN A 321 7.39 -27.65 29.93
CA ASN A 321 6.57 -28.81 30.31
C ASN A 321 5.95 -29.57 29.13
N TRP A 322 5.92 -28.99 27.93
CA TRP A 322 5.42 -29.65 26.72
C TRP A 322 6.29 -30.82 26.28
N GLN A 323 7.58 -30.77 26.57
CA GLN A 323 8.48 -31.89 26.30
C GLN A 323 8.33 -32.97 27.38
N SER A 324 8.22 -34.22 26.95
CA SER A 324 8.28 -35.41 27.81
C SER A 324 9.65 -35.53 28.51
N ASP A 325 9.69 -36.25 29.64
CA ASP A 325 10.84 -36.29 30.54
C ASP A 325 12.10 -36.90 29.91
N ASP A 326 11.95 -37.72 28.86
CA ASP A 326 13.03 -38.31 28.08
C ASP A 326 13.86 -37.28 27.29
N VAL A 327 13.38 -36.04 27.14
CA VAL A 327 14.14 -34.95 26.49
C VAL A 327 15.48 -34.69 27.19
N VAL A 328 15.58 -34.96 28.49
CA VAL A 328 16.82 -34.77 29.25
C VAL A 328 17.96 -35.66 28.75
N ASN A 329 17.65 -36.78 28.09
CA ASN A 329 18.63 -37.73 27.58
C ASN A 329 19.45 -37.17 26.41
N VAL A 330 18.96 -36.09 25.77
CA VAL A 330 19.65 -35.47 24.62
C VAL A 330 20.36 -34.17 24.97
N PHE A 331 20.18 -33.60 26.17
CA PHE A 331 20.74 -32.30 26.56
C PHE A 331 22.25 -32.19 26.39
N SER A 332 23.00 -33.26 26.69
CA SER A 332 24.46 -33.28 26.58
C SER A 332 24.99 -33.05 25.16
N ARG A 333 24.15 -33.30 24.14
CA ARG A 333 24.49 -33.12 22.72
C ARG A 333 24.39 -31.67 22.27
N PHE A 334 23.66 -30.82 23.00
CA PHE A 334 23.42 -29.43 22.64
C PHE A 334 24.55 -28.50 23.12
N ALA A 335 24.68 -27.35 22.46
CA ALA A 335 25.58 -26.26 22.88
C ALA A 335 25.14 -25.65 24.21
N GLY A 336 23.82 -25.50 24.39
CA GLY A 336 23.18 -25.00 25.61
C GLY A 336 21.70 -25.33 25.65
N VAL A 337 21.12 -25.29 26.84
CA VAL A 337 19.69 -25.55 27.11
C VAL A 337 19.08 -24.36 27.83
N ILE A 338 17.99 -23.81 27.29
CA ILE A 338 17.18 -22.75 27.92
C ILE A 338 15.88 -23.39 28.41
N VAL A 339 15.50 -23.14 29.67
CA VAL A 339 14.33 -23.81 30.28
C VAL A 339 13.24 -22.80 30.60
N LYS A 340 11.98 -23.09 30.28
CA LYS A 340 10.83 -22.27 30.69
C LYS A 340 10.70 -22.29 32.20
N ALA A 341 10.81 -21.13 32.82
CA ALA A 341 10.63 -20.96 34.26
C ALA A 341 9.15 -20.99 34.65
N GLY A 342 8.28 -20.41 33.83
CA GLY A 342 6.85 -20.35 34.07
C GLY A 342 6.15 -19.24 33.28
N HIS A 343 4.85 -19.14 33.52
CA HIS A 343 3.96 -18.12 33.01
C HIS A 343 2.70 -18.07 33.89
N VAL A 344 1.95 -16.97 33.83
CA VAL A 344 0.74 -16.76 34.64
C VAL A 344 -0.46 -16.51 33.74
N GLY A 345 -1.57 -17.20 33.96
CA GLY A 345 -2.80 -17.02 33.19
C GLY A 345 -3.31 -18.34 32.62
N PRO A 346 -4.64 -18.53 32.52
CA PRO A 346 -5.25 -19.77 32.07
C PRO A 346 -5.01 -20.06 30.59
N SER A 347 -4.74 -19.02 29.79
CA SER A 347 -4.28 -19.15 28.41
C SER A 347 -3.01 -19.98 28.37
N ASN A 348 -2.98 -21.03 27.55
CA ASN A 348 -1.83 -21.94 27.41
C ASN A 348 -1.47 -22.74 28.68
N GLY A 349 -2.42 -22.99 29.57
CA GLY A 349 -2.28 -23.94 30.69
C GLY A 349 -1.44 -23.45 31.87
N GLY A 350 -1.33 -22.13 32.07
CA GLY A 350 -0.60 -21.55 33.19
C GLY A 350 -1.35 -21.70 34.51
N ASP A 351 -0.61 -21.95 35.59
CA ASP A 351 -1.14 -21.97 36.95
C ASP A 351 -0.71 -20.68 37.66
N ALA A 352 -1.70 -19.89 38.08
CA ALA A 352 -1.46 -18.64 38.76
C ALA A 352 -0.59 -18.89 40.01
N ASN A 353 0.62 -18.33 40.00
CA ASN A 353 1.63 -18.42 41.07
C ASN A 353 2.47 -19.71 41.13
N LYS A 354 2.61 -20.48 40.05
CA LYS A 354 3.54 -21.63 40.04
C LYS A 354 4.58 -21.53 38.93
N HIS A 355 5.82 -21.89 39.28
CA HIS A 355 6.85 -22.25 38.30
C HIS A 355 6.47 -23.54 37.58
N GLN A 356 7.02 -23.76 36.39
CA GLN A 356 6.80 -25.02 35.69
C GLN A 356 7.28 -26.21 36.52
N PRO A 357 6.45 -27.25 36.74
CA PRO A 357 6.84 -28.44 37.50
C PRO A 357 8.16 -29.07 37.06
N LYS A 358 8.48 -29.06 35.75
CA LYS A 358 9.71 -29.66 35.23
C LYS A 358 10.91 -28.72 35.23
N MET A 359 10.76 -27.44 35.57
CA MET A 359 11.85 -26.43 35.51
C MET A 359 13.10 -26.89 36.27
N VAL A 360 12.96 -27.24 37.55
CA VAL A 360 14.09 -27.65 38.40
C VAL A 360 14.70 -28.97 37.92
N GLN A 361 13.87 -29.91 37.47
CA GLN A 361 14.32 -31.20 36.93
C GLN A 361 15.16 -30.99 35.67
N PHE A 362 14.65 -30.22 34.71
CA PHE A 362 15.34 -29.96 33.44
C PHE A 362 16.60 -29.12 33.64
N ALA A 363 16.54 -28.09 34.48
CA ALA A 363 17.72 -27.28 34.78
C ALA A 363 18.84 -28.11 35.44
N LYS A 364 18.50 -29.00 36.39
CA LYS A 364 19.48 -29.91 37.00
C LYS A 364 20.04 -30.91 36.00
N ALA A 365 19.20 -31.47 35.13
CA ALA A 365 19.64 -32.41 34.11
C ALA A 365 20.52 -31.76 33.03
N ALA A 366 20.28 -30.49 32.70
CA ALA A 366 21.10 -29.72 31.78
C ALA A 366 22.51 -29.48 32.33
N GLY A 367 22.69 -29.37 33.65
CA GLY A 367 24.01 -29.27 34.28
C GLY A 367 24.83 -28.09 33.73
N ASP A 368 26.01 -28.36 33.18
CA ASP A 368 26.90 -27.38 32.56
C ASP A 368 26.35 -26.81 31.23
N LYS A 369 25.39 -27.52 30.61
CA LYS A 369 24.66 -27.06 29.43
C LYS A 369 23.54 -26.08 29.75
N LEU A 370 23.15 -25.89 31.01
CA LEU A 370 22.14 -24.89 31.35
C LEU A 370 22.61 -23.50 30.93
N LEU A 371 21.95 -22.93 29.93
CA LEU A 371 22.28 -21.64 29.35
C LEU A 371 21.40 -20.53 29.91
N GLY A 372 20.11 -20.79 30.11
CA GLY A 372 19.20 -19.77 30.61
C GLY A 372 17.86 -20.27 31.12
N LEU A 373 17.12 -19.34 31.69
CA LEU A 373 15.69 -19.47 31.94
C LEU A 373 14.92 -18.46 31.12
N TYR A 374 13.70 -18.80 30.69
CA TYR A 374 12.79 -17.82 30.12
C TYR A 374 11.45 -17.77 30.87
N TRP A 375 10.87 -16.57 30.95
CA TRP A 375 9.59 -16.30 31.59
C TRP A 375 8.63 -15.63 30.62
N LEU A 376 7.43 -16.18 30.47
CA LEU A 376 6.37 -15.60 29.65
C LEU A 376 5.42 -14.80 30.57
N PRO A 377 5.48 -13.46 30.54
CA PRO A 377 4.74 -12.62 31.46
C PRO A 377 3.32 -12.33 30.97
N TYR A 378 2.39 -12.22 31.92
CA TYR A 378 1.06 -11.63 31.71
C TYR A 378 0.84 -10.56 32.81
N PHE A 379 1.23 -9.33 32.49
CA PHE A 379 1.12 -8.19 33.40
C PHE A 379 -0.33 -7.84 33.76
N SER A 380 -1.32 -8.17 32.94
CA SER A 380 -2.73 -7.94 33.25
C SER A 380 -3.26 -8.82 34.40
N GLU A 381 -2.69 -10.00 34.60
CA GLU A 381 -3.15 -10.97 35.61
C GLU A 381 -2.49 -10.73 36.97
N GLY A 382 -1.17 -10.61 36.99
CA GLY A 382 -0.38 -10.49 38.22
C GLY A 382 0.15 -9.09 38.51
N GLY A 383 0.19 -8.21 37.52
CA GLY A 383 0.99 -6.99 37.56
C GLY A 383 2.48 -7.25 37.40
N VAL A 384 3.19 -6.25 36.89
CA VAL A 384 4.63 -6.30 36.59
C VAL A 384 5.47 -6.79 37.77
N ALA A 385 5.17 -6.31 38.99
CA ALA A 385 5.94 -6.65 40.17
C ALA A 385 5.77 -8.12 40.61
N ALA A 386 4.59 -8.71 40.43
CA ALA A 386 4.37 -10.11 40.78
C ALA A 386 5.03 -11.04 39.77
N GLU A 387 4.94 -10.74 38.47
CA GLU A 387 5.67 -11.46 37.42
C GLU A 387 7.18 -11.45 37.70
N ALA A 388 7.74 -10.28 38.01
CA ALA A 388 9.15 -10.14 38.34
C ALA A 388 9.54 -10.96 39.58
N ALA A 389 8.75 -10.90 40.66
CA ALA A 389 9.00 -11.66 41.87
C ALA A 389 9.02 -13.18 41.62
N ARG A 390 8.11 -13.68 40.77
CA ARG A 390 8.08 -15.10 40.40
C ARG A 390 9.31 -15.48 39.58
N PHE A 391 9.75 -14.63 38.64
CA PHE A 391 10.94 -14.93 37.86
C PHE A 391 12.23 -14.88 38.70
N ILE A 392 12.33 -13.94 39.65
CA ILE A 392 13.42 -13.88 40.63
C ILE A 392 13.49 -15.18 41.44
N GLU A 393 12.34 -15.68 41.90
CA GLU A 393 12.31 -16.93 42.68
C GLU A 393 12.64 -18.16 41.83
N ALA A 394 12.24 -18.19 40.54
CA ALA A 394 12.67 -19.23 39.62
C ALA A 394 14.20 -19.23 39.47
N GLN A 395 14.79 -18.05 39.29
CA GLN A 395 16.24 -17.90 39.19
C GLN A 395 16.95 -18.31 40.48
N ARG A 396 16.38 -18.05 41.66
CA ARG A 396 16.94 -18.49 42.94
C ARG A 396 17.05 -20.02 43.04
N GLN A 397 16.12 -20.76 42.44
CA GLN A 397 16.09 -22.23 42.53
C GLN A 397 17.16 -22.92 41.68
N VAL A 398 17.59 -22.32 40.57
CA VAL A 398 18.48 -23.00 39.58
C VAL A 398 19.73 -22.19 39.21
N ASN A 399 19.73 -20.88 39.43
CA ASN A 399 20.81 -19.95 39.10
C ASN A 399 21.33 -20.06 37.64
N ALA A 400 20.44 -19.97 36.65
CA ALA A 400 20.81 -20.08 35.25
C ALA A 400 21.66 -18.87 34.79
N PRO A 401 22.60 -19.02 33.83
CA PRO A 401 23.46 -17.93 33.38
C PRO A 401 22.71 -16.73 32.81
N LEU A 402 21.74 -16.98 31.92
CA LEU A 402 20.94 -15.98 31.23
C LEU A 402 19.48 -16.01 31.67
N LEU A 403 18.83 -14.85 31.64
CA LEU A 403 17.42 -14.68 31.91
C LEU A 403 16.76 -14.05 30.68
N PHE A 404 15.68 -14.63 30.20
CA PHE A 404 14.92 -14.11 29.07
C PHE A 404 13.49 -13.78 29.50
N VAL A 405 12.98 -12.67 29.00
CA VAL A 405 11.54 -12.41 28.93
C VAL A 405 11.05 -12.86 27.56
N ASP A 406 10.10 -13.79 27.58
CA ASP A 406 9.46 -14.39 26.41
C ASP A 406 8.24 -13.54 26.06
N LEU A 407 8.36 -12.73 24.99
CA LEU A 407 7.30 -11.86 24.52
C LEU A 407 6.67 -12.45 23.27
N GLU A 408 5.44 -12.92 23.43
CA GLU A 408 4.62 -13.48 22.36
C GLU A 408 3.66 -12.42 21.78
N PRO A 409 3.14 -12.58 20.54
CA PRO A 409 2.28 -11.58 19.88
C PRO A 409 1.12 -11.04 20.73
N GLU A 410 0.54 -11.86 21.60
CA GLU A 410 -0.54 -11.52 22.52
C GLU A 410 -0.12 -10.61 23.69
N PHE A 411 1.17 -10.45 23.96
CA PHE A 411 1.70 -9.73 25.11
C PHE A 411 1.09 -8.33 25.26
N GLU A 412 0.42 -8.08 26.37
CA GLU A 412 -0.42 -6.91 26.60
C GLU A 412 0.31 -5.73 27.27
N GLY A 413 1.54 -5.94 27.73
CA GLY A 413 2.32 -4.94 28.45
C GLY A 413 2.89 -3.81 27.58
N THR A 414 3.29 -2.73 28.23
CA THR A 414 3.95 -1.56 27.59
C THR A 414 5.48 -1.64 27.66
N PRO A 415 6.23 -0.85 26.87
CA PRO A 415 7.67 -0.70 27.02
C PRO A 415 8.10 -0.27 28.43
N GLU A 416 7.31 0.58 29.09
CA GLU A 416 7.53 1.03 30.47
C GLU A 416 7.34 -0.12 31.48
N ASP A 417 6.34 -0.96 31.28
CA ASP A 417 6.12 -2.16 32.09
C ASP A 417 7.28 -3.14 31.93
N LEU A 418 7.72 -3.36 30.69
CA LEU A 418 8.86 -4.22 30.37
C LEU A 418 10.15 -3.70 31.00
N LYS A 419 10.40 -2.39 30.92
CA LYS A 419 11.54 -1.74 31.60
C LYS A 419 11.46 -1.93 33.11
N THR A 420 10.27 -1.80 33.69
CA THR A 420 10.05 -2.00 35.13
C THR A 420 10.30 -3.46 35.53
N PHE A 421 9.79 -4.42 34.76
CA PHE A 421 10.03 -5.86 34.95
C PHE A 421 11.52 -6.18 34.96
N ARG A 422 12.25 -5.76 33.90
CA ARG A 422 13.70 -5.98 33.78
C ARG A 422 14.47 -5.40 34.96
N ASN A 423 14.12 -4.18 35.40
CA ASN A 423 14.77 -3.53 36.54
C ASN A 423 14.54 -4.27 37.86
N LEU A 424 13.32 -4.75 38.10
CA LEU A 424 13.01 -5.51 39.32
C LEU A 424 13.77 -6.85 39.34
N VAL A 425 13.78 -7.58 38.22
CA VAL A 425 14.53 -8.84 38.11
C VAL A 425 16.04 -8.59 38.25
N LEU A 426 16.56 -7.52 37.64
CA LEU A 426 17.96 -7.11 37.80
C LEU A 426 18.31 -6.84 39.26
N GLN A 427 17.47 -6.11 39.99
CA GLN A 427 17.67 -5.83 41.42
C GLN A 427 17.58 -7.11 42.27
N GLY A 428 16.68 -8.03 41.92
CA GLY A 428 16.47 -9.27 42.67
C GLY A 428 17.50 -10.36 42.39
N THR A 429 18.14 -10.36 41.23
CA THR A 429 19.03 -11.45 40.77
C THR A 429 20.46 -11.01 40.49
N GLY A 430 20.70 -9.71 40.31
CA GLY A 430 21.97 -9.17 39.81
C GLY A 430 22.20 -9.44 38.31
N LYS A 431 21.18 -9.89 37.57
CA LYS A 431 21.31 -10.28 36.16
C LYS A 431 20.40 -9.48 35.25
N GLN A 432 20.92 -9.12 34.08
CA GLN A 432 20.10 -8.52 33.04
C GLN A 432 19.10 -9.54 32.49
N VAL A 433 17.92 -9.04 32.12
CA VAL A 433 16.89 -9.82 31.44
C VAL A 433 16.91 -9.46 29.96
N LEU A 434 17.28 -10.44 29.15
CA LEU A 434 17.31 -10.42 27.70
C LEU A 434 15.91 -10.64 27.12
N THR A 435 15.73 -10.32 25.85
CA THR A 435 14.42 -10.28 25.19
C THR A 435 14.33 -11.37 24.14
N TYR A 436 13.34 -12.23 24.27
CA TYR A 436 12.83 -13.03 23.17
C TYR A 436 11.59 -12.35 22.59
N GLY A 437 11.51 -12.24 21.26
CA GLY A 437 10.32 -11.71 20.60
C GLY A 437 10.43 -11.61 19.09
N GLY A 438 9.37 -12.01 18.39
CA GLY A 438 9.27 -11.95 16.93
C GLY A 438 8.95 -10.56 16.38
N ASN A 439 8.87 -10.45 15.05
CA ASN A 439 8.66 -9.18 14.35
C ASN A 439 7.39 -8.43 14.83
N THR A 440 6.32 -9.16 15.14
CA THR A 440 5.09 -8.57 15.69
C THR A 440 5.35 -7.79 16.98
N ILE A 441 6.18 -8.31 17.87
CA ILE A 441 6.51 -7.67 19.15
C ILE A 441 7.44 -6.49 18.94
N VAL A 442 8.44 -6.65 18.08
CA VAL A 442 9.35 -5.56 17.68
C VAL A 442 8.54 -4.36 17.19
N GLN A 443 7.59 -4.57 16.29
CA GLN A 443 6.73 -3.52 15.74
C GLN A 443 5.77 -2.95 16.80
N LYS A 444 5.08 -3.81 17.55
CA LYS A 444 4.09 -3.42 18.56
C LYS A 444 4.68 -2.54 19.66
N LEU A 445 5.88 -2.86 20.11
CA LEU A 445 6.55 -2.17 21.21
C LEU A 445 7.58 -1.13 20.73
N GLY A 446 7.81 -1.01 19.43
CA GLY A 446 8.81 -0.11 18.86
C GLY A 446 10.23 -0.43 19.35
N LEU A 447 10.59 -1.70 19.44
CA LEU A 447 11.91 -2.11 19.93
C LEU A 447 12.96 -1.98 18.82
N ASP A 448 14.09 -1.32 19.14
CA ASP A 448 15.23 -1.26 18.20
C ASP A 448 16.01 -2.58 18.13
N HIS A 449 15.85 -3.45 19.15
CA HIS A 449 16.65 -4.67 19.34
C HIS A 449 15.88 -5.75 20.11
N VAL A 450 16.14 -7.01 19.76
CA VAL A 450 15.84 -8.20 20.58
C VAL A 450 17.07 -9.09 20.67
N ASP A 451 17.23 -9.84 21.76
CA ASP A 451 18.43 -10.65 22.00
C ASP A 451 18.31 -12.06 21.41
N TRP A 452 17.07 -12.57 21.38
CA TRP A 452 16.69 -13.88 20.86
C TRP A 452 15.49 -13.71 19.92
N TYR A 453 15.68 -13.99 18.64
CA TYR A 453 14.68 -13.73 17.60
C TYR A 453 14.16 -15.04 16.98
N PRO A 454 12.83 -15.27 16.95
CA PRO A 454 12.23 -16.38 16.21
C PRO A 454 11.92 -15.99 14.76
N ASN A 455 12.45 -16.77 13.82
CA ASN A 455 12.04 -16.77 12.40
C ASN A 455 12.30 -18.14 11.78
N TYR A 456 11.24 -18.93 11.62
CA TYR A 456 11.39 -20.32 11.21
C TYR A 456 11.77 -20.44 9.74
N GLY A 457 12.87 -21.15 9.47
CA GLY A 457 13.45 -21.26 8.14
C GLY A 457 14.96 -21.45 8.17
N THR A 458 15.69 -20.56 7.49
CA THR A 458 17.14 -20.68 7.33
C THR A 458 17.88 -20.39 8.64
N GLU A 459 18.79 -21.29 9.05
CA GLU A 459 19.66 -21.10 10.20
C GLU A 459 20.47 -19.78 10.12
N ASN A 460 20.89 -19.26 11.28
CA ASN A 460 21.76 -18.07 11.40
C ASN A 460 21.14 -16.73 10.91
N ASN A 461 19.81 -16.60 10.88
CA ASN A 461 19.13 -15.33 10.62
C ASN A 461 19.02 -14.46 11.90
N TYR A 462 20.03 -13.63 12.12
CA TYR A 462 20.14 -12.75 13.29
C TYR A 462 19.53 -11.36 13.05
N ALA A 463 18.25 -11.30 12.69
CA ALA A 463 17.54 -10.04 12.48
C ALA A 463 17.37 -9.24 13.79
N HIS A 464 17.06 -7.95 13.66
CA HIS A 464 16.80 -7.04 14.79
C HIS A 464 17.91 -7.01 15.85
N GLY A 465 19.17 -7.17 15.41
CA GLY A 465 20.34 -7.14 16.29
C GLY A 465 20.56 -8.40 17.13
N ALA A 466 19.73 -9.44 16.95
CA ALA A 466 19.76 -10.64 17.77
C ALA A 466 21.12 -11.36 17.77
N LEU A 467 21.39 -12.02 18.89
CA LEU A 467 22.57 -12.89 19.03
C LEU A 467 22.18 -14.37 19.05
N ILE A 468 20.91 -14.67 19.29
CA ILE A 468 20.33 -16.00 19.24
C ILE A 468 19.19 -15.99 18.22
N HIS A 469 19.14 -17.00 17.34
CA HIS A 469 18.09 -17.15 16.33
C HIS A 469 17.40 -18.51 16.48
N GLN A 470 16.11 -18.52 16.83
CA GLN A 470 15.28 -19.73 16.83
C GLN A 470 14.76 -19.97 15.41
N PHE A 471 15.26 -21.03 14.76
CA PHE A 471 15.06 -21.26 13.32
C PHE A 471 14.08 -22.40 13.03
N THR A 472 13.71 -23.20 14.03
CA THR A 472 12.67 -24.22 13.89
C THR A 472 12.07 -24.58 15.24
N ASP A 473 10.79 -24.90 15.21
CA ASP A 473 9.96 -25.45 16.28
C ASP A 473 9.67 -26.96 16.12
N ASN A 474 10.21 -27.55 15.04
CA ASN A 474 9.94 -28.92 14.62
C ASN A 474 11.24 -29.73 14.49
N GLY A 475 12.29 -29.33 15.22
CA GLY A 475 13.57 -30.00 15.29
C GLY A 475 13.45 -31.47 15.72
N LYS A 476 14.30 -32.32 15.12
CA LYS A 476 14.36 -33.75 15.40
C LYS A 476 15.76 -34.14 15.83
N ILE A 477 15.85 -35.12 16.72
CA ILE A 477 17.11 -35.67 17.19
C ILE A 477 16.93 -37.13 17.60
N ASP A 478 17.88 -37.99 17.24
CA ASP A 478 17.86 -39.39 17.66
C ASP A 478 17.85 -39.49 19.20
N GLY A 479 16.95 -40.32 19.72
CA GLY A 479 16.76 -40.49 21.17
C GLY A 479 15.66 -39.63 21.77
N TYR A 480 14.97 -38.80 20.97
CA TYR A 480 13.77 -38.08 21.38
C TYR A 480 12.72 -38.05 20.26
N GLY A 481 11.49 -38.49 20.55
CA GLY A 481 10.44 -38.62 19.52
C GLY A 481 9.65 -37.32 19.23
N GLY A 482 9.67 -36.36 20.17
CA GLY A 482 8.90 -35.12 20.07
C GLY A 482 9.50 -34.09 19.12
N ASN A 483 8.83 -32.95 18.98
CA ASN A 483 9.36 -31.77 18.31
C ASN A 483 10.17 -30.94 19.31
N LEU A 484 11.24 -30.31 18.83
CA LEU A 484 12.12 -29.48 19.64
C LEU A 484 12.39 -28.14 18.96
N ASP A 485 12.48 -27.11 19.80
CA ASP A 485 12.80 -25.75 19.38
C ASP A 485 14.33 -25.60 19.29
N PHE A 486 14.84 -25.36 18.09
CA PHE A 486 16.28 -25.21 17.85
C PHE A 486 16.65 -23.77 17.55
N SER A 487 17.71 -23.33 18.24
CA SER A 487 18.31 -22.03 18.06
C SER A 487 19.79 -22.12 17.71
N THR A 488 20.30 -21.13 16.97
CA THR A 488 21.73 -20.92 16.71
C THR A 488 22.20 -19.65 17.41
N ALA A 489 23.51 -19.52 17.64
CA ALA A 489 24.11 -18.33 18.24
C ALA A 489 25.14 -17.68 17.32
N LYS A 490 25.08 -16.36 17.20
CA LYS A 490 26.02 -15.55 16.39
C LYS A 490 27.41 -15.48 17.01
N VAL A 491 27.47 -15.64 18.33
CA VAL A 491 28.67 -15.57 19.17
C VAL A 491 28.80 -16.86 19.98
N SER A 492 29.95 -17.09 20.59
CA SER A 492 30.17 -18.30 21.40
C SER A 492 29.24 -18.36 22.61
N ILE A 493 29.00 -19.58 23.13
CA ILE A 493 28.18 -19.77 24.34
C ILE A 493 28.75 -19.03 25.56
N ASP A 494 30.08 -18.94 25.67
CA ASP A 494 30.72 -18.21 26.77
C ASP A 494 30.55 -16.70 26.62
N GLU A 495 30.63 -16.16 25.41
CA GLU A 495 30.31 -14.75 25.13
C GLU A 495 28.84 -14.46 25.43
N LEU A 496 27.90 -15.33 25.04
CA LEU A 496 26.49 -15.18 25.41
C LEU A 496 26.32 -15.09 26.92
N LYS A 497 26.95 -15.97 27.70
CA LYS A 497 26.89 -15.97 29.17
C LYS A 497 27.38 -14.66 29.80
N THR A 498 28.19 -13.86 29.10
CA THR A 498 28.61 -12.53 29.60
C THR A 498 27.49 -11.50 29.57
N LEU A 499 26.50 -11.63 28.67
CA LEU A 499 25.39 -10.70 28.52
C LEU A 499 24.52 -10.61 29.78
N GLY A 500 24.41 -11.71 30.53
CA GLY A 500 23.64 -11.73 31.78
C GLY A 500 24.31 -10.99 32.94
N ARG A 501 25.58 -10.59 32.81
CA ARG A 501 26.35 -9.92 33.89
C ARG A 501 26.28 -8.40 33.74
N ILE A 502 26.16 -7.70 34.86
CA ILE A 502 26.36 -6.25 34.89
C ILE A 502 27.87 -5.98 34.79
N THR A 503 28.33 -5.44 33.67
CA THR A 503 29.65 -4.80 33.61
C THR A 503 29.54 -3.41 34.22
N THR A 504 29.85 -3.27 35.50
CA THR A 504 30.22 -1.96 36.03
C THR A 504 31.54 -1.58 35.35
N PRO A 505 31.66 -0.41 34.68
CA PRO A 505 32.96 0.04 34.23
C PRO A 505 33.86 0.17 35.46
N THR A 506 35.00 -0.51 35.45
CA THR A 506 36.05 -0.30 36.44
C THR A 506 36.37 1.19 36.47
N PRO A 507 36.34 1.88 37.63
CA PRO A 507 36.83 3.25 37.73
C PRO A 507 38.25 3.31 37.13
N PRO A 508 38.60 4.36 36.38
CA PRO A 508 39.95 4.50 35.83
C PRO A 508 40.97 4.30 36.95
N GLU A 509 41.91 3.39 36.73
CA GLU A 509 43.04 3.20 37.63
C GLU A 509 43.73 4.56 37.82
N GLU A 510 43.89 4.95 39.09
CA GLU A 510 44.52 6.19 39.49
C GLU A 510 45.92 6.24 38.85
N PRO A 511 46.30 7.32 38.13
CA PRO A 511 47.54 7.34 37.38
C PRO A 511 48.72 7.17 38.33
N GLU A 512 49.53 6.14 38.10
CA GLU A 512 50.75 5.90 38.87
C GLU A 512 51.64 7.15 38.86
N SER A 513 52.08 7.54 40.06
CA SER A 513 53.04 8.63 40.25
C SER A 513 54.36 8.30 39.55
N PRO A 514 54.94 9.23 38.76
CA PRO A 514 56.15 8.95 38.00
C PRO A 514 57.38 8.88 38.93
N LYS A 515 58.10 7.76 38.90
CA LYS A 515 59.48 7.66 39.41
C LYS A 515 60.50 7.92 38.29
N PRO A 516 61.71 8.42 38.63
CA PRO A 516 62.47 9.32 37.78
C PRO A 516 63.41 8.58 36.83
N SER A 517 63.49 9.08 35.60
CA SER A 517 64.54 8.77 34.64
C SER A 517 65.76 9.65 34.90
N GLU A 518 66.90 9.02 35.15
CA GLU A 518 68.23 9.62 35.11
C GLU A 518 68.89 9.41 33.73
N PRO A 519 69.92 10.18 33.36
CA PRO A 519 69.85 11.02 32.18
C PRO A 519 70.80 10.58 31.07
N ASP A 520 70.46 10.91 29.82
CA ASP A 520 71.45 10.99 28.76
C ASP A 520 71.69 12.42 28.31
N THR A 521 72.97 12.69 28.14
CA THR A 521 73.60 14.00 28.25
C THR A 521 73.71 14.67 26.89
N LYS A 522 73.70 16.01 26.92
CA LYS A 522 74.45 16.95 26.03
C LYS A 522 73.76 17.51 24.75
N PRO A 523 74.15 18.73 24.29
CA PRO A 523 73.34 19.94 24.53
C PRO A 523 73.27 20.92 23.32
N SER A 524 72.37 21.91 23.39
CA SER A 524 72.52 23.25 22.79
C SER A 524 71.29 24.08 23.18
N GLU A 525 71.36 24.84 24.27
CA GLU A 525 71.56 26.31 24.36
C GLU A 525 70.34 27.17 23.95
N PRO A 526 70.12 28.32 24.63
CA PRO A 526 68.79 28.74 25.06
C PRO A 526 68.36 30.07 24.46
N GLU A 527 67.06 30.35 24.45
CA GLU A 527 66.60 31.73 24.57
C GLU A 527 65.27 31.82 25.33
N LYS A 528 65.20 32.85 26.16
CA LYS A 528 64.29 33.12 27.28
C LYS A 528 63.40 34.33 26.88
N PRO A 529 62.62 34.90 27.81
CA PRO A 529 61.24 34.63 28.22
C PRO A 529 60.26 35.72 27.72
N GLN A 530 58.98 35.62 28.09
CA GLN A 530 58.08 36.70 28.59
C GLN A 530 56.63 36.20 28.44
N GLU A 531 55.65 36.45 29.31
CA GLU A 531 55.53 37.19 30.56
C GLU A 531 54.17 36.78 31.15
N THR A 532 54.09 36.66 32.47
CA THR A 532 52.81 36.66 33.21
C THR A 532 52.42 38.12 33.47
N PRO A 533 51.13 38.43 33.66
CA PRO A 533 50.66 38.66 35.04
C PRO A 533 49.24 38.10 35.27
N GLU A 534 48.96 37.32 36.31
CA GLU A 534 48.77 37.70 37.73
C GLU A 534 47.60 38.70 37.95
N ILE A 535 46.44 38.19 38.41
CA ILE A 535 45.60 38.85 39.44
C ILE A 535 44.96 37.78 40.35
N LYS A 536 45.05 38.06 41.66
CA LYS A 536 44.64 37.33 42.88
C LYS A 536 43.11 37.36 43.15
N PRO A 537 42.61 36.70 44.24
CA PRO A 537 41.30 36.06 44.29
C PRO A 537 40.25 36.80 45.13
N GLU A 538 38.98 36.43 44.99
CA GLU A 538 37.93 36.82 45.93
C GLU A 538 36.92 35.67 46.16
N GLN A 539 36.79 35.25 47.41
CA GLN A 539 35.70 34.45 48.00
C GLN A 539 34.74 35.42 48.74
N PRO A 540 33.60 35.00 49.32
CA PRO A 540 32.47 34.25 48.78
C PRO A 540 31.14 34.99 49.05
N GLN A 541 30.04 34.64 48.37
CA GLN A 541 28.68 34.99 48.82
C GLN A 541 27.75 33.76 48.83
N LYS A 542 27.17 33.51 50.00
CA LYS A 542 25.90 32.80 50.27
C LYS A 542 24.94 33.87 50.85
N PRO A 543 23.60 33.68 50.97
CA PRO A 543 22.77 32.45 50.95
C PRO A 543 21.57 32.59 49.96
N GLU A 544 20.64 31.64 49.75
CA GLU A 544 19.50 31.31 50.63
C GLU A 544 18.59 30.26 49.95
N GLY A 545 18.04 29.33 50.77
CA GLY A 545 16.73 28.68 50.61
C GLY A 545 16.46 27.66 49.48
N ASP A 546 16.32 26.37 49.83
CA ASP A 546 15.06 25.65 49.52
C ASP A 546 14.84 24.37 50.35
N LYS A 547 13.57 24.11 50.70
CA LYS A 547 13.08 22.95 51.48
C LYS A 547 12.96 21.71 50.58
N PRO A 548 13.12 20.48 51.11
CA PRO A 548 12.94 19.27 50.30
C PRO A 548 11.45 19.01 50.02
N THR A 549 11.12 18.84 48.74
CA THR A 549 9.80 18.49 48.19
C THR A 549 9.39 17.06 48.51
N GLY A 550 8.08 16.83 48.52
CA GLY A 550 7.35 15.65 49.02
C GLY A 550 7.57 14.30 48.32
N PHE A 551 8.65 14.11 47.57
CA PHE A 551 9.00 12.83 46.95
C PHE A 551 9.47 11.79 47.99
N TRP A 552 10.24 12.23 48.99
CA TRP A 552 10.78 11.34 50.04
C TRP A 552 9.73 10.82 51.03
N ARG A 553 8.58 11.50 51.14
CA ARG A 553 7.50 11.12 52.05
C ARG A 553 6.56 10.06 51.45
N TRP A 554 6.53 9.96 50.12
CA TRP A 554 5.83 8.89 49.39
C TRP A 554 6.67 7.59 49.38
N LEU A 555 7.99 7.69 49.15
CA LEU A 555 8.89 6.52 49.18
C LEU A 555 8.93 5.81 50.54
N SER A 556 8.86 6.54 51.66
CA SER A 556 8.83 5.91 52.98
C SER A 556 7.52 5.17 53.28
N GLY A 557 6.41 5.51 52.61
CA GLY A 557 5.11 4.85 52.82
C GLY A 557 5.03 3.47 52.17
N LEU A 558 5.58 3.31 50.97
CA LEU A 558 5.59 2.04 50.22
C LEU A 558 6.48 0.97 50.86
N VAL A 559 7.62 1.37 51.44
CA VAL A 559 8.53 0.46 52.15
C VAL A 559 7.89 -0.10 53.43
N VAL A 560 7.01 0.67 54.08
CA VAL A 560 6.30 0.24 55.30
C VAL A 560 5.14 -0.70 55.00
N GLU A 561 4.42 -0.52 53.88
CA GLU A 561 3.35 -1.45 53.45
C GLU A 561 3.91 -2.78 52.93
N LEU A 562 5.05 -2.77 52.21
CA LEU A 562 5.75 -4.01 51.81
C LEU A 562 6.20 -4.83 53.03
N ALA A 563 6.70 -4.17 54.08
CA ALA A 563 7.10 -4.84 55.32
C ALA A 563 5.91 -5.47 56.06
N LYS A 564 4.72 -4.85 56.04
CA LYS A 564 3.50 -5.41 56.65
C LYS A 564 2.96 -6.62 55.88
N LEU A 565 3.07 -6.63 54.54
CA LEU A 565 2.65 -7.76 53.71
C LEU A 565 3.54 -9.00 53.95
N ILE A 566 4.85 -8.78 54.09
CA ILE A 566 5.83 -9.85 54.34
C ILE A 566 5.69 -10.43 55.77
N LEU A 567 5.38 -9.59 56.78
CA LEU A 567 5.16 -10.06 58.15
C LEU A 567 3.76 -10.64 58.40
N GLY A 568 2.75 -10.27 57.61
CA GLY A 568 1.37 -10.78 57.76
C GLY A 568 1.19 -12.25 57.36
N ILE A 569 2.05 -12.77 56.48
CA ILE A 569 1.99 -14.16 55.99
C ILE A 569 2.52 -15.16 57.04
N PHE A 570 3.28 -14.71 58.05
CA PHE A 570 3.84 -15.57 59.11
C PHE A 570 2.98 -15.70 60.39
N LYS A 571 1.78 -15.08 60.44
CA LYS A 571 0.82 -15.26 61.54
C LYS A 571 -0.52 -15.81 61.04
N LYS A 572 -0.53 -17.08 60.65
CA LYS A 572 -1.69 -17.98 60.75
C LYS A 572 -1.22 -19.42 60.66
N LYS A 573 -0.91 -19.99 61.84
CA LYS A 573 -1.24 -21.38 62.16
C LYS A 573 -2.57 -21.38 62.88
#